data_AF-A0A540MMQ7-F1
#
_entry.id   AF-A0A540MMQ7-F1
#
_cell.length_a   1.000
_cell.length_b   1.000
_cell.length_c   1.000
_cell.angle_alpha   90.00
_cell.angle_beta   90.00
_cell.angle_gamma   90.00
#
_symmetry.space_group_name_H-M   'P 1'
#
loop_
_entity.id
_entity.type
_entity.pdbx_description
1 polymer ?
#
loop_
_entity_poly.entity_id
_entity_poly.type
_entity_poly.pdbx_seq_one_letter_code
_entity_poly.pdbx_strand_id
1 'polypeptide(L)'
;MKVKFDKYWGDLVKVNHFLFVGLVLDPRYKLGYVPHILKRRGCSIDEAMAKKDEIKSLIFKLYDEYIPSSNQPSVSSANSCSNTTSTTTTIGGADRNQHGRGKKRAEMDES
;
A
#
# COMPACT_ATOMS: atom_id res chain seq x y z
N MET A 1 -25.23 -10.87 12.11
CA MET A 1 -23.91 -11.39 11.68
C MET A 1 -23.81 -12.91 11.70
N LYS A 2 -24.37 -13.60 12.73
CA LYS A 2 -24.36 -15.07 12.83
C LYS A 2 -24.89 -15.81 11.59
N VAL A 3 -26.02 -15.38 11.02
CA VAL A 3 -26.61 -15.99 9.80
C VAL A 3 -25.64 -16.04 8.60
N LYS A 4 -24.80 -15.00 8.42
CA LYS A 4 -23.79 -15.00 7.35
C LYS A 4 -22.62 -15.91 7.67
N PHE A 5 -22.21 -15.97 8.94
CA PHE A 5 -21.18 -16.90 9.39
C PHE A 5 -21.63 -18.34 9.18
N ASP A 6 -22.81 -18.71 9.65
CA ASP A 6 -23.35 -20.07 9.53
C ASP A 6 -23.51 -20.49 8.06
N LYS A 7 -23.85 -19.55 7.16
CA LYS A 7 -23.95 -19.81 5.71
C LYS A 7 -22.61 -20.21 5.06
N TYR A 8 -21.50 -19.60 5.48
CA TYR A 8 -20.19 -19.82 4.85
C TYR A 8 -19.24 -20.69 5.66
N TRP A 9 -19.48 -20.85 6.97
CA TRP A 9 -18.60 -21.52 7.94
C TRP A 9 -19.32 -22.52 8.85
N GLY A 10 -20.66 -22.55 8.86
CA GLY A 10 -21.42 -23.37 9.81
C GLY A 10 -21.43 -24.87 9.50
N ASP A 11 -21.31 -25.24 8.23
CA ASP A 11 -21.23 -26.62 7.78
C ASP A 11 -19.89 -26.86 7.07
N LEU A 12 -18.98 -27.57 7.73
CA LEU A 12 -17.66 -27.92 7.20
C LEU A 12 -17.72 -28.80 5.95
N VAL A 13 -18.84 -29.50 5.71
CA VAL A 13 -19.05 -30.31 4.50
C VAL A 13 -19.45 -29.43 3.31
N LYS A 14 -20.12 -28.30 3.54
CA LYS A 14 -20.61 -27.37 2.50
C LYS A 14 -19.76 -26.11 2.38
N VAL A 15 -18.70 -26.02 3.15
CA VAL A 15 -17.81 -24.86 3.23
C VAL A 15 -17.09 -24.65 1.89
N ASN A 16 -16.86 -23.38 1.51
CA ASN A 16 -16.10 -23.10 0.29
C ASN A 16 -14.62 -23.41 0.51
N HIS A 17 -14.07 -24.37 -0.23
CA HIS A 17 -12.65 -24.75 -0.20
C HIS A 17 -11.70 -23.57 -0.40
N PHE A 18 -12.07 -22.54 -1.18
CA PHE A 18 -11.24 -21.36 -1.39
C PHE A 18 -10.95 -20.59 -0.09
N LEU A 19 -11.83 -20.66 0.91
CA LEU A 19 -11.59 -20.06 2.23
C LEU A 19 -10.40 -20.73 2.93
N PHE A 20 -10.24 -22.05 2.78
CA PHE A 20 -9.11 -22.80 3.31
C PHE A 20 -7.84 -22.57 2.50
N VAL A 21 -7.96 -22.46 1.17
CA VAL A 21 -6.81 -22.10 0.32
C VAL A 21 -6.24 -20.75 0.76
N GLY A 22 -7.09 -19.75 1.00
CA GLY A 22 -6.66 -18.46 1.55
C GLY A 22 -5.94 -18.60 2.89
N LEU A 23 -6.42 -19.46 3.78
CA LEU A 23 -5.78 -19.73 5.08
C LEU A 23 -4.40 -20.41 4.93
N VAL A 24 -4.27 -21.37 4.01
CA VAL A 24 -3.02 -22.08 3.72
C VAL A 24 -1.99 -21.15 3.07
N LEU A 25 -2.45 -20.26 2.20
CA LEU A 25 -1.59 -19.29 1.50
C LEU A 25 -1.25 -18.08 2.36
N ASP A 26 -2.00 -17.78 3.45
CA ASP A 26 -1.69 -16.66 4.32
C ASP A 26 -0.37 -16.90 5.08
N PRO A 27 0.70 -16.13 4.79
CA PRO A 27 1.99 -16.31 5.44
C PRO A 27 1.91 -16.09 6.96
N ARG A 28 0.95 -15.29 7.44
CA ARG A 28 0.75 -15.01 8.87
C ARG A 28 0.23 -16.25 9.59
N TYR A 29 -0.70 -16.98 8.95
CA TYR A 29 -1.20 -18.24 9.49
C TYR A 29 -0.08 -19.29 9.53
N LYS A 30 0.67 -19.42 8.44
CA LYS A 30 1.79 -20.37 8.33
C LYS A 30 2.91 -20.07 9.35
N LEU A 31 3.21 -18.80 9.60
CA LEU A 31 4.17 -18.36 10.63
C LEU A 31 3.70 -18.72 12.05
N GLY A 32 2.40 -18.63 12.32
CA GLY A 32 1.80 -19.08 13.58
C GLY A 32 1.97 -20.58 13.82
N TYR A 33 2.09 -21.38 12.76
CA TYR A 33 2.27 -22.83 12.84
C TYR A 33 3.72 -23.27 13.12
N VAL A 34 4.71 -22.40 12.91
CA VAL A 34 6.14 -22.71 13.10
C VAL A 34 6.47 -23.25 14.49
N PRO A 35 6.00 -22.65 15.61
CA PRO A 35 6.30 -23.18 16.94
C PRO A 35 5.74 -24.58 17.16
N HIS A 36 4.59 -24.91 16.56
CA HIS A 36 3.99 -26.24 16.66
C HIS A 36 4.83 -27.30 15.95
N ILE A 37 5.42 -26.97 14.80
CA ILE A 37 6.35 -27.87 14.08
C ILE A 37 7.61 -28.10 14.92
N LEU A 38 8.19 -27.02 15.46
CA LEU A 38 9.43 -27.10 16.24
C LEU A 38 9.24 -27.84 17.57
N LYS A 39 8.09 -27.63 18.23
CA LYS A 39 7.69 -28.41 19.40
C LYS A 39 7.59 -29.91 19.08
N ARG A 40 7.01 -30.27 17.93
CA ARG A 40 6.95 -31.68 17.47
C ARG A 40 8.33 -32.27 17.19
N ARG A 41 9.31 -31.44 16.83
CA ARG A 41 10.71 -31.84 16.62
C ARG A 41 11.52 -31.96 17.91
N GLY A 42 10.93 -31.63 19.07
CA GLY A 42 11.59 -31.70 20.37
C GLY A 42 12.31 -30.43 20.81
N CYS A 43 12.14 -29.31 20.09
CA CYS A 43 12.66 -28.01 20.53
C CYS A 43 11.89 -27.51 21.76
N SER A 44 12.57 -26.73 22.59
CA SER A 44 11.91 -26.00 23.67
C SER A 44 10.94 -24.95 23.11
N ILE A 45 9.94 -24.56 23.90
CA ILE A 45 8.96 -23.55 23.48
C ILE A 45 9.64 -22.22 23.21
N ASP A 46 10.64 -21.86 24.02
CA ASP A 46 11.38 -20.60 23.91
C ASP A 46 12.22 -20.54 22.64
N GLU A 47 12.95 -21.62 22.31
CA GLU A 47 13.67 -21.75 21.04
C GLU A 47 12.74 -21.66 19.83
N ALA A 48 11.57 -22.31 19.93
CA ALA A 48 10.58 -22.34 18.87
C ALA A 48 9.98 -20.94 18.61
N MET A 49 9.75 -20.17 19.67
CA MET A 49 9.28 -18.79 19.60
C MET A 49 10.36 -17.86 19.07
N ALA A 50 11.61 -17.99 19.54
CA ALA A 50 12.74 -17.22 19.02
C ALA A 50 12.93 -17.44 17.51
N LYS A 51 12.83 -18.69 17.04
CA LYS A 51 12.93 -19.02 15.61
C LYS A 51 11.78 -18.42 14.81
N LYS A 52 10.55 -18.43 15.35
CA LYS A 52 9.40 -17.77 14.72
C LYS A 52 9.65 -16.26 14.56
N ASP A 53 10.18 -15.60 15.58
CA ASP A 53 10.46 -14.16 15.52
C ASP A 53 11.60 -13.82 14.57
N GLU A 54 12.61 -14.69 14.45
CA GLU A 54 13.66 -14.58 13.43
C GLU A 54 13.08 -14.65 12.01
N ILE A 55 12.23 -15.65 11.73
CA ILE A 55 11.56 -15.79 10.43
C ILE A 55 10.66 -14.58 10.15
N LYS A 56 9.95 -14.08 11.17
CA LYS A 56 9.13 -12.87 11.07
C LYS A 56 9.98 -11.68 10.65
N SER A 57 11.11 -11.45 11.32
CA SER A 57 12.07 -10.38 11.00
C SER A 57 12.57 -10.48 9.56
N LEU A 58 12.92 -11.70 9.10
CA LEU A 58 13.37 -11.94 7.74
C LEU A 58 12.29 -11.57 6.70
N ILE A 59 11.02 -11.92 6.94
CA ILE A 59 9.91 -11.57 6.06
C ILE A 59 9.74 -10.04 5.97
N PHE A 60 9.87 -9.33 7.10
CA PHE A 60 9.79 -7.86 7.09
C PHE A 60 10.95 -7.24 6.32
N LYS A 61 12.18 -7.74 6.47
CA LYS A 61 13.33 -7.27 5.68
C LYS A 61 13.12 -7.47 4.18
N LEU A 62 12.59 -8.63 3.78
CA LEU A 62 12.25 -8.90 2.38
C LEU A 62 11.17 -7.95 1.86
N TYR A 63 10.19 -7.62 2.70
CA TYR A 63 9.16 -6.64 2.36
C TYR A 63 9.75 -5.25 2.16
N ASP A 64 10.62 -4.80 3.07
CA ASP A 64 11.27 -3.49 3.00
C ASP A 64 12.12 -3.35 1.73
N GLU A 65 12.87 -4.40 1.35
CA GLU A 65 13.65 -4.45 0.11
C GLU A 65 12.77 -4.41 -1.15
N TYR A 66 11.57 -4.98 -1.08
CA TYR A 66 10.62 -5.02 -2.19
C TYR A 66 9.93 -3.67 -2.44
N ILE A 67 9.92 -2.75 -1.46
CA ILE A 67 9.36 -1.41 -1.66
C ILE A 67 10.29 -0.63 -2.59
N PRO A 68 9.84 -0.27 -3.81
CA PRO A 68 10.66 0.52 -4.72
C PRO A 68 10.96 1.88 -4.07
N SER A 69 12.20 2.35 -4.22
CA SER A 69 12.70 3.62 -3.67
C SER A 69 11.87 4.85 -4.06
N SER A 70 11.02 4.75 -5.08
CA SER A 70 10.06 5.79 -5.49
C SER A 70 8.89 5.99 -4.52
N ASN A 71 8.62 5.03 -3.64
CA ASN A 71 7.54 5.09 -2.64
C ASN A 71 8.05 5.46 -1.24
N GLN A 72 9.34 5.75 -1.09
CA GLN A 72 9.87 6.30 0.14
C GLN A 72 9.41 7.76 0.25
N PRO A 73 8.64 8.15 1.29
CA PRO A 73 8.39 9.55 1.54
C PRO A 73 9.76 10.21 1.74
N SER A 74 10.12 11.12 0.84
CA SER A 74 11.34 11.90 0.99
C SER A 74 11.27 12.58 2.36
N VAL A 75 12.11 12.15 3.30
CA VAL A 75 12.42 12.95 4.48
C VAL A 75 13.23 14.13 3.95
N SER A 76 12.51 15.12 3.44
CA SER A 76 13.06 16.43 3.15
C SER A 76 13.44 17.03 4.50
N SER A 77 14.69 16.87 4.89
CA SER A 77 15.31 17.69 5.92
C SER A 77 15.16 19.15 5.49
N ALA A 78 14.18 19.83 6.06
CA ALA A 78 13.94 21.25 5.85
C ALA A 78 15.07 22.05 6.52
N ASN A 79 16.17 22.24 5.79
CA ASN A 79 17.18 23.21 6.16
C ASN A 79 17.03 24.45 5.27
N SER A 80 16.37 25.45 5.87
CA SER A 80 16.43 26.91 5.69
C SER A 80 16.72 27.56 4.33
N CYS A 81 15.75 28.40 3.96
CA CYS A 81 15.78 29.66 3.19
C CYS A 81 17.12 30.37 2.90
N SER A 82 17.29 30.78 1.63
CA SER A 82 17.85 32.07 1.11
C SER A 82 18.35 31.85 -0.34
N ASN A 83 18.29 32.72 -1.35
CA ASN A 83 17.74 34.07 -1.56
C ASN A 83 17.44 34.20 -3.07
N THR A 84 16.38 34.94 -3.38
CA THR A 84 16.05 35.42 -4.72
C THR A 84 17.06 36.47 -5.16
N THR A 85 17.81 36.25 -6.24
CA THR A 85 18.19 37.28 -7.23
C THR A 85 18.97 36.66 -8.39
N SER A 86 18.49 36.85 -9.62
CA SER A 86 19.33 37.08 -10.80
C SER A 86 18.45 37.59 -11.95
N THR A 87 18.79 38.80 -12.42
CA THR A 87 18.08 39.57 -13.44
C THR A 87 18.91 39.61 -14.73
N THR A 88 18.22 39.59 -15.89
CA THR A 88 18.61 40.06 -17.26
C THR A 88 19.64 39.21 -18.04
N THR A 89 19.55 38.98 -19.37
CA THR A 89 19.06 39.83 -20.49
C THR A 89 18.81 39.01 -21.77
N THR A 90 17.72 39.35 -22.51
CA THR A 90 17.50 39.34 -24.00
C THR A 90 17.83 38.08 -24.83
N ILE A 91 16.99 37.57 -25.75
CA ILE A 91 16.54 38.18 -27.02
C ILE A 91 15.30 37.43 -27.54
N GLY A 92 14.29 38.16 -28.03
CA GLY A 92 13.50 37.74 -29.21
C GLY A 92 12.02 37.43 -29.03
N GLY A 93 11.16 38.39 -29.36
CA GLY A 93 10.01 38.12 -30.24
C GLY A 93 8.59 38.24 -29.68
N ALA A 94 7.93 39.32 -30.10
CA ALA A 94 6.48 39.46 -30.37
C ALA A 94 5.49 39.66 -29.19
N ASP A 95 5.23 40.94 -28.95
CA ASP A 95 4.03 41.56 -28.38
C ASP A 95 2.74 41.24 -29.20
N ARG A 96 1.63 40.94 -28.51
CA ARG A 96 0.29 41.53 -28.79
C ARG A 96 -0.75 41.16 -27.70
N ASN A 97 -0.92 42.13 -26.80
CA ASN A 97 -2.16 42.77 -26.33
C ASN A 97 -3.39 41.96 -25.83
N GLN A 98 -3.92 42.43 -24.69
CA GLN A 98 -5.15 42.01 -23.99
C GLN A 98 -6.42 42.68 -24.56
N HIS A 99 -7.56 41.98 -24.51
CA HIS A 99 -8.96 42.46 -24.31
C HIS A 99 -9.90 41.25 -24.55
N GLY A 100 -11.04 40.99 -23.90
CA GLY A 100 -11.90 41.71 -22.98
C GLY A 100 -13.22 40.91 -22.84
N ARG A 101 -13.95 41.13 -21.74
CA ARG A 101 -15.25 40.50 -21.40
C ARG A 101 -16.34 40.76 -22.46
N GLY A 102 -17.23 39.80 -22.69
CA GLY A 102 -18.48 40.06 -23.45
C GLY A 102 -19.44 38.87 -23.57
N LYS A 103 -20.63 39.03 -22.97
CA LYS A 103 -21.83 38.15 -23.03
C LYS A 103 -22.38 37.97 -24.46
N LYS A 104 -23.05 36.83 -24.74
CA LYS A 104 -24.48 36.76 -25.13
C LYS A 104 -25.01 35.32 -25.29
N ARG A 105 -26.25 35.13 -24.84
CA ARG A 105 -27.13 33.96 -24.97
C ARG A 105 -27.54 33.72 -26.42
N ALA A 106 -27.82 32.47 -26.78
CA ALA A 106 -28.79 32.10 -27.81
C ALA A 106 -29.52 30.82 -27.36
N GLU A 107 -30.84 30.94 -27.29
CA GLU A 107 -31.89 29.93 -27.12
C GLU A 107 -32.54 29.74 -28.51
N MET A 108 -33.42 28.72 -28.66
CA MET A 108 -34.19 28.28 -29.85
C MET A 108 -33.54 27.13 -30.63
N ASP A 109 -34.22 26.07 -31.05
CA ASP A 109 -35.65 25.68 -31.00
C ASP A 109 -35.74 24.16 -31.21
N GLU A 110 -36.84 23.59 -30.72
CA GLU A 110 -37.24 22.19 -30.77
C GLU A 110 -37.92 21.86 -32.10
N SER A 111 -37.76 20.63 -32.59
CA SER A 111 -38.70 19.96 -33.50
C SER A 111 -38.63 18.46 -33.27
#